data_AF-A0A496TG51-F1
#
_entry.id   AF-A0A496TG51-F1
#
_cell.length_a   1.000
_cell.length_b   1.000
_cell.length_c   1.000
_cell.angle_alpha   90.00
_cell.angle_beta   90.00
_cell.angle_gamma   90.00
#
_symmetry.space_group_name_H-M   'P 1'
#
loop_
_entity.id
_entity.type
_entity.pdbx_description
1 polymer ?
#
loop_
_entity_poly.entity_id
_entity_poly.type
_entity_poly.pdbx_seq_one_letter_code
_entity_poly.pdbx_strand_id
1 'polypeptide(L)'
;AEGLTDPILERIDDRGLLTICLKSQEFIGPLPLQKPQSPWHLTGVPEEYISIREEIINAMNELHVVYIKPSPVHPVLRAEIGRNIAIDERKLFILLQALLEQTVVPGIFEPYPLYIADVFVKHVHGSLLELREAAVSDMSRVNNLNLTDYFLLLHDYRSREDFE
;
A
#
# COMPACT_ATOMS: atom_id res chain seq x y z
N ALA A 1 -1.35 9.73 33.65
CA ALA A 1 -1.83 10.93 32.94
C ALA A 1 -2.98 10.46 32.06
N GLU A 2 -4.21 10.69 32.52
CA GLU A 2 -5.40 10.39 31.73
C GLU A 2 -5.36 11.31 30.51
N GLY A 3 -5.14 10.71 29.33
CA GLY A 3 -5.17 11.44 28.07
C GLY A 3 -6.56 12.02 27.82
N LEU A 4 -6.63 13.10 27.03
CA LEU A 4 -7.89 13.69 26.59
C LEU A 4 -8.75 12.64 25.87
N THR A 5 -9.73 12.06 26.56
CA THR A 5 -10.78 11.22 25.98
C THR A 5 -11.91 12.13 25.52
N ASP A 6 -11.67 12.85 24.43
CA ASP A 6 -12.70 13.65 23.78
C ASP A 6 -13.29 12.82 22.63
N PRO A 7 -14.62 12.57 22.56
CA PRO A 7 -15.23 11.75 21.50
C PRO A 7 -14.98 12.27 20.09
N ILE A 8 -14.57 13.53 19.95
CA ILE A 8 -14.12 14.11 18.68
C ILE A 8 -12.77 13.52 18.25
N LEU A 9 -11.85 13.28 19.20
CA LEU A 9 -10.52 12.71 18.94
C LEU A 9 -10.60 11.25 18.48
N GLU A 10 -11.61 10.50 18.94
CA GLU A 10 -11.87 9.12 18.45
C GLU A 10 -12.37 9.06 17.00
N ARG A 11 -12.85 10.18 16.46
CA ARG A 11 -13.41 10.26 15.09
C ARG A 11 -12.49 10.94 14.09
N ILE A 12 -11.37 11.50 14.54
CA ILE A 12 -10.44 12.24 13.69
C ILE A 12 -9.36 11.30 13.17
N ASP A 13 -9.01 11.40 11.87
CA ASP A 13 -7.86 10.71 11.30
C ASP A 13 -6.57 11.25 11.94
N ASP A 14 -5.82 10.37 12.61
CA ASP A 14 -4.50 10.65 13.20
C ASP A 14 -3.60 11.42 12.23
N ARG A 15 -3.58 11.04 10.95
CA ARG A 15 -2.72 11.69 9.95
C ARG A 15 -3.14 13.13 9.72
N GLY A 16 -4.44 13.40 9.68
CA GLY A 16 -4.98 14.74 9.51
C GLY A 16 -4.62 15.65 10.69
N LEU A 17 -4.83 15.16 11.91
CA LEU A 17 -4.48 15.89 13.13
C LEU A 17 -2.98 16.16 13.21
N LEU A 18 -2.16 15.12 13.04
CA LEU A 18 -0.71 15.22 13.13
C LEU A 18 -0.10 16.07 12.02
N THR A 19 -0.74 16.15 10.85
CA THR A 19 -0.33 17.07 9.79
C THR A 19 -0.39 18.53 10.25
N ILE A 20 -1.34 18.88 11.12
CA ILE A 20 -1.47 20.23 11.67
C ILE A 20 -0.51 20.42 12.85
N CYS A 21 -0.37 19.42 13.71
CA CYS A 21 0.41 19.51 14.94
C CYS A 21 1.93 19.46 14.73
N LEU A 22 2.42 18.61 13.81
CA LEU A 22 3.85 18.41 13.61
C LEU A 22 4.50 19.51 12.77
N LYS A 23 5.76 19.82 13.08
CA LYS A 23 6.63 20.64 12.23
C LYS A 23 7.40 19.78 11.23
N SER A 24 8.01 20.43 10.26
CA SER A 24 8.89 19.77 9.28
C SER A 24 9.96 18.95 9.99
N GLN A 25 10.18 17.73 9.50
CA GLN A 25 11.17 16.76 9.98
C GLN A 25 10.93 16.26 11.42
N GLU A 26 9.77 16.55 12.02
CA GLU A 26 9.37 15.94 13.27
C GLU A 26 8.70 14.58 13.03
N PHE A 27 8.85 13.67 13.99
CA PHE A 27 8.20 12.38 13.98
C PHE A 27 7.67 12.02 15.38
N ILE A 28 6.66 11.15 15.41
CA ILE A 28 6.08 10.56 16.62
C ILE A 28 6.16 9.05 16.52
N GLY A 29 6.59 8.40 17.60
CA GLY A 29 6.68 6.95 17.75
C GLY A 29 8.10 6.47 18.07
N PRO A 30 8.35 5.16 18.01
CA PRO A 30 7.44 4.09 17.59
C PRO A 30 6.35 3.77 18.62
N LEU A 31 5.10 3.70 18.19
CA LEU A 31 3.95 3.32 19.04
C LEU A 31 3.50 1.90 18.67
N PRO A 32 3.12 1.03 19.62
CA PRO A 32 2.56 -0.28 19.27
C PRO A 32 1.26 -0.10 18.46
N LEU A 33 1.10 -0.87 17.38
CA LEU A 33 -0.12 -0.84 16.57
C LEU A 33 -1.32 -1.29 17.43
N GLN A 34 -2.40 -0.52 17.39
CA GLN A 34 -3.63 -0.91 18.07
C GLN A 34 -4.19 -2.18 17.43
N LYS A 35 -4.37 -3.21 18.24
CA LYS A 35 -4.87 -4.49 17.75
C LYS A 35 -6.34 -4.36 17.31
N PRO A 36 -6.71 -4.97 16.17
CA PRO A 36 -8.10 -5.02 15.76
C PRO A 36 -8.94 -5.77 16.81
N GLN A 37 -10.23 -5.41 16.92
CA GLN A 37 -11.16 -6.09 17.84
C GLN A 37 -11.43 -7.54 17.40
N SER A 38 -11.29 -7.84 16.11
CA SER A 38 -11.34 -9.19 15.55
C SER A 38 -9.95 -9.67 15.16
N PRO A 39 -9.67 -10.99 15.18
CA PRO A 39 -8.42 -11.53 14.68
C PRO A 39 -8.20 -11.19 13.19
N TRP A 40 -6.94 -11.12 12.77
CA TRP A 40 -6.57 -10.88 11.38
C TRP A 40 -7.17 -11.93 10.44
N HIS A 41 -7.83 -11.49 9.37
CA HIS A 41 -8.59 -12.34 8.45
C HIS A 41 -7.70 -13.06 7.43
N LEU A 42 -6.85 -13.99 7.89
CA LEU A 42 -6.14 -14.94 7.02
C LEU A 42 -6.96 -16.24 6.92
N THR A 43 -7.81 -16.32 5.91
CA THR A 43 -8.69 -17.47 5.62
C THR A 43 -8.18 -18.29 4.42
N GLY A 44 -8.60 -19.55 4.34
CA GLY A 44 -8.29 -20.41 3.18
C GLY A 44 -6.85 -20.92 3.12
N VAL A 45 -6.12 -20.92 4.23
CA VAL A 45 -4.73 -21.40 4.28
C VAL A 45 -4.70 -22.94 4.31
N PRO A 46 -4.00 -23.60 3.37
CA PRO A 46 -3.78 -25.05 3.41
C PRO A 46 -3.12 -25.53 4.71
N GLU A 47 -3.40 -26.77 5.14
CA GLU A 47 -2.89 -27.31 6.41
C GLU A 47 -1.35 -27.27 6.50
N GLU A 48 -0.66 -27.46 5.37
CA GLU A 48 0.79 -27.38 5.24
C GLU A 48 1.40 -26.03 5.61
N TYR A 49 0.60 -24.95 5.59
CA TYR A 49 1.07 -23.57 5.88
C TYR A 49 0.48 -22.99 7.18
N ILE A 50 -0.14 -23.81 8.03
CA ILE A 50 -0.71 -23.33 9.31
C ILE A 50 0.38 -22.71 10.20
N SER A 51 1.58 -23.30 10.27
CA SER A 51 2.69 -22.74 11.05
C SER A 51 3.07 -21.34 10.57
N ILE A 52 3.18 -21.16 9.25
CA ILE A 52 3.52 -19.88 8.62
C ILE A 52 2.41 -18.85 8.88
N ARG A 53 1.14 -19.26 8.81
CA ARG A 53 0.01 -18.39 9.15
C ARG A 53 0.14 -17.83 10.56
N GLU A 54 0.42 -18.68 11.54
CA GLU A 54 0.59 -18.25 12.94
C GLU A 54 1.82 -17.34 13.10
N GLU A 55 2.93 -17.63 12.40
CA GLU A 55 4.10 -16.75 12.37
C GLU A 55 3.77 -15.35 11.83
N ILE A 56 3.00 -15.27 10.73
CA ILE A 56 2.57 -14.00 10.13
C ILE A 56 1.65 -13.25 11.10
N ILE A 57 0.66 -13.91 11.72
CA ILE A 57 -0.24 -13.27 12.68
C ILE A 57 0.54 -12.73 13.88
N ASN A 58 1.52 -13.49 14.38
CA ASN A 58 2.39 -13.03 15.46
C ASN A 58 3.23 -11.82 15.03
N ALA A 59 3.81 -11.83 13.83
CA ALA A 59 4.54 -10.69 13.31
C ALA A 59 3.66 -9.44 13.13
N MET A 60 2.42 -9.59 12.66
CA MET A 60 1.44 -8.51 12.54
C MET A 60 1.05 -7.91 13.89
N ASN A 61 0.96 -8.75 14.93
CA ASN A 61 0.67 -8.31 16.30
C ASN A 61 1.82 -7.55 16.96
N GLU A 62 3.02 -7.59 16.38
CA GLU A 62 4.21 -6.88 16.83
C GLU A 62 4.56 -5.67 15.96
N LEU A 63 3.64 -5.23 15.10
CA LEU A 63 3.81 -4.01 14.33
C LEU A 63 3.78 -2.78 15.23
N HIS A 64 4.59 -1.80 14.85
CA HIS A 64 4.63 -0.48 15.44
C HIS A 64 4.32 0.55 14.36
N VAL A 65 3.82 1.71 14.78
CA VAL A 65 3.47 2.82 13.91
C VAL A 65 4.39 3.99 14.23
N VAL A 66 4.87 4.63 13.17
CA VAL A 66 5.58 5.90 13.25
C VAL A 66 4.87 6.91 12.33
N TYR A 67 4.73 8.13 12.82
CA TYR A 67 4.21 9.26 12.06
C TYR A 67 5.35 10.22 11.79
N ILE A 68 5.62 10.58 10.54
CA ILE A 68 6.68 11.51 10.16
C ILE A 68 6.12 12.62 9.29
N LYS A 69 6.50 13.87 9.56
CA LYS A 69 6.18 15.01 8.70
C LYS A 69 7.41 15.39 7.88
N PRO A 70 7.47 15.09 6.57
CA PRO A 70 8.70 15.29 5.83
C PRO A 70 9.07 16.75 5.65
N SER A 71 8.13 17.56 5.17
CA SER A 71 8.32 18.99 4.97
C SER A 71 7.04 19.78 5.25
N PRO A 72 7.08 21.13 5.30
CA PRO A 72 5.91 21.94 5.63
C PRO A 72 4.72 21.76 4.69
N VAL A 73 4.99 21.38 3.43
CA VAL A 73 3.97 21.22 2.39
C VAL A 73 3.49 19.78 2.24
N HIS A 74 4.11 18.82 2.94
CA HIS A 74 3.73 17.42 2.88
C HIS A 74 2.80 17.05 4.04
N PRO A 75 1.80 16.19 3.80
CA PRO A 75 1.05 15.58 4.87
C PRO A 75 1.96 14.66 5.71
N VAL A 76 1.49 14.33 6.91
CA VAL A 76 2.15 13.33 7.74
C VAL A 76 2.01 11.95 7.10
N LEU A 77 3.15 11.27 6.98
CA LEU A 77 3.23 9.89 6.56
C LEU A 77 3.10 8.98 7.78
N ARG A 78 2.26 7.97 7.67
CA ARG A 78 2.12 6.88 8.66
C ARG A 78 2.84 5.66 8.12
N ALA A 79 3.90 5.23 8.81
CA ALA A 79 4.67 4.04 8.47
C ALA A 79 4.42 2.95 9.51
N GLU A 80 4.03 1.76 9.05
CA GLU A 80 3.95 0.56 9.87
C GLU A 80 5.27 -0.20 9.76
N ILE A 81 5.91 -0.46 10.89
CA ILE A 81 7.26 -1.03 10.97
C ILE A 81 7.26 -2.25 11.88
N GLY A 82 8.09 -3.23 11.54
CA GLY A 82 8.29 -4.38 12.41
C GLY A 82 8.98 -4.00 13.71
N ARG A 83 8.71 -4.75 14.78
CA ARG A 83 9.33 -4.61 16.11
C ARG A 83 10.85 -4.47 16.08
N ASN A 84 11.52 -5.22 15.20
CA ASN A 84 12.98 -5.18 15.06
C ASN A 84 13.50 -3.78 14.66
N ILE A 85 12.76 -3.06 13.83
CA ILE A 85 13.10 -1.68 13.44
C ILE A 85 12.70 -0.71 14.55
N ALA A 86 11.55 -0.93 15.19
CA ALA A 86 11.06 -0.07 16.25
C ALA A 86 11.98 -0.01 17.50
N ILE A 87 12.62 -1.12 17.86
CA ILE A 87 13.49 -1.20 19.05
C ILE A 87 14.91 -0.71 18.75
N ASP A 88 15.39 -0.86 17.52
CA ASP A 88 16.75 -0.50 17.13
C ASP A 88 16.80 0.94 16.58
N GLU A 89 17.29 1.86 17.41
CA GLU A 89 17.43 3.28 17.07
C GLU A 89 18.21 3.53 15.77
N ARG A 90 19.22 2.71 15.47
CA ARG A 90 20.01 2.87 14.24
C ARG A 90 19.18 2.49 13.01
N LYS A 91 18.42 1.40 13.09
CA LYS A 91 17.53 0.98 11.99
C LYS A 91 16.39 1.97 11.80
N LEU A 92 15.82 2.45 12.90
CA LEU A 92 14.79 3.48 12.87
C LEU A 92 15.32 4.76 12.22
N PHE A 93 16.50 5.22 12.62
CA PHE A 93 17.12 6.41 12.04
C PHE A 93 17.33 6.27 10.52
N ILE A 94 17.90 5.14 10.07
CA ILE A 94 18.10 4.87 8.64
C ILE A 94 16.77 4.90 7.89
N LEU A 95 15.72 4.29 8.46
CA LEU A 95 14.39 4.28 7.85
C LEU A 95 13.81 5.70 7.74
N LEU A 96 13.87 6.50 8.81
CA LEU A 96 13.34 7.85 8.81
C LEU A 96 14.08 8.73 7.80
N GLN A 97 15.40 8.64 7.75
CA GLN A 97 16.20 9.35 6.74
C GLN A 97 15.81 8.94 5.31
N ALA A 98 15.68 7.64 5.05
CA ALA A 98 15.27 7.16 3.74
C ALA A 98 13.88 7.68 3.32
N LEU A 99 12.93 7.74 4.26
CA LEU A 99 11.59 8.31 3.99
C LEU A 99 11.66 9.82 3.70
N LEU A 100 12.49 10.57 4.41
CA LEU A 100 12.71 11.99 4.16
C LEU A 100 13.35 12.24 2.78
N GLU A 101 14.37 11.46 2.41
CA GLU A 101 15.05 11.58 1.12
C GLU A 101 14.13 11.23 -0.07
N GLN A 102 13.22 10.27 0.11
CA GLN A 102 12.28 9.87 -0.93
C GLN A 102 11.09 10.82 -1.11
N THR A 103 10.92 11.79 -0.22
CA THR A 103 9.79 12.74 -0.20
C THR A 103 10.22 14.16 -0.57
N VAL A 104 11.31 14.27 -1.34
CA VAL A 104 11.90 15.56 -1.76
C VAL A 104 11.19 16.16 -2.98
N VAL A 105 10.47 15.35 -3.77
CA VAL A 105 9.90 15.79 -5.05
C VAL A 105 8.67 16.68 -4.84
N PRO A 106 8.72 17.97 -5.22
CA PRO A 106 7.58 18.86 -5.06
C PRO A 106 6.37 18.40 -5.87
N GLY A 107 5.18 18.47 -5.26
CA GLY A 107 3.93 18.06 -5.89
C GLY A 107 3.63 16.55 -5.80
N ILE A 108 4.54 15.74 -5.26
CA ILE A 108 4.31 14.33 -4.94
C ILE A 108 4.23 14.20 -3.43
N PHE A 109 3.07 13.85 -2.89
CA PHE A 109 2.86 13.78 -1.45
C PHE A 109 3.31 12.47 -0.80
N GLU A 110 3.58 11.45 -1.60
CA GLU A 110 4.01 10.13 -1.17
C GLU A 110 5.50 9.88 -1.52
N PRO A 111 6.16 8.90 -0.89
CA PRO A 111 7.52 8.54 -1.26
C PRO A 111 7.63 8.20 -2.75
N TYR A 112 8.65 8.73 -3.43
CA TYR A 112 8.79 8.63 -4.88
C TYR A 112 8.67 7.21 -5.45
N PRO A 113 9.26 6.15 -4.85
CA PRO A 113 9.09 4.79 -5.36
C PRO A 113 7.63 4.30 -5.33
N LEU A 114 6.87 4.72 -4.32
CA LEU A 114 5.46 4.36 -4.19
C LEU A 114 4.62 5.04 -5.27
N TYR A 115 4.85 6.33 -5.47
CA TYR A 115 4.23 7.10 -6.56
C TYR A 115 4.47 6.46 -7.92
N ILE A 116 5.72 6.11 -8.22
CA ILE A 116 6.08 5.52 -9.50
C ILE A 116 5.42 4.16 -9.70
N ALA A 117 5.33 3.33 -8.66
CA ALA A 117 4.62 2.04 -8.74
C ALA A 117 3.14 2.22 -9.08
N ASP A 118 2.46 3.17 -8.43
CA ASP A 118 1.06 3.49 -8.70
C ASP A 118 0.84 4.01 -10.13
N VAL A 119 1.70 4.93 -10.57
CA VAL A 119 1.69 5.46 -11.94
C VAL A 119 1.90 4.32 -12.95
N PHE A 120 2.85 3.42 -12.73
CA PHE A 120 3.09 2.29 -13.63
C PHE A 120 1.85 1.40 -13.75
N VAL A 121 1.23 0.98 -12.64
CA VAL A 121 0.05 0.10 -12.70
C VAL A 121 -1.10 0.77 -13.45
N LYS A 122 -1.31 2.07 -13.24
CA LYS A 122 -2.35 2.84 -13.93
C LYS A 122 -2.11 2.94 -15.44
N HIS A 123 -0.86 3.12 -15.87
CA HIS A 123 -0.53 3.26 -17.29
C HIS A 123 -0.42 1.91 -18.02
N VAL A 124 0.14 0.88 -17.37
CA VAL A 124 0.28 -0.46 -17.94
C VAL A 124 -1.08 -1.08 -18.24
N HIS A 125 -2.11 -0.82 -17.41
CA HIS A 125 -3.44 -1.36 -17.66
C HIS A 125 -4.02 -0.94 -19.02
N GLY A 126 -3.90 0.36 -19.37
CA GLY A 126 -4.35 0.87 -20.67
C GLY A 126 -3.53 0.29 -21.83
N SER A 127 -2.20 0.29 -21.70
CA SER A 127 -1.31 -0.22 -22.75
C SER A 127 -1.44 -1.73 -22.98
N LEU A 128 -1.78 -2.51 -21.96
CA LEU A 128 -1.97 -3.95 -22.11
C LEU A 128 -3.21 -4.29 -22.96
N LEU A 129 -4.25 -3.47 -22.88
CA LEU A 129 -5.42 -3.60 -23.75
C LEU A 129 -5.05 -3.28 -25.21
N GLU A 130 -4.32 -2.19 -25.45
CA GLU A 130 -3.87 -1.80 -26.80
C GLU A 130 -2.91 -2.85 -27.40
N LEU A 131 -1.97 -3.36 -26.61
CA LEU A 131 -1.04 -4.43 -27.05
C LEU A 131 -1.79 -5.71 -27.41
N ARG A 132 -2.83 -6.05 -26.64
CA ARG A 132 -3.69 -7.19 -26.92
C ARG A 132 -4.45 -6.98 -28.24
N GLU A 133 -5.04 -5.80 -28.46
CA GLU A 133 -5.72 -5.49 -29.72
C GLU A 133 -4.76 -5.53 -30.92
N ALA A 134 -3.55 -4.99 -30.76
CA ALA A 134 -2.51 -5.06 -31.77
C ALA A 134 -2.11 -6.52 -32.08
N ALA A 135 -1.93 -7.35 -31.05
CA ALA A 135 -1.63 -8.77 -31.21
C ALA A 135 -2.76 -9.53 -31.92
N VAL A 136 -4.03 -9.26 -31.58
CA VAL A 136 -5.21 -9.83 -32.28
C VAL A 136 -5.20 -9.41 -33.75
N SER A 137 -4.96 -8.13 -34.04
CA SER A 137 -4.91 -7.58 -35.39
C SER A 137 -3.79 -8.22 -36.22
N ASP A 138 -2.58 -8.33 -35.67
CA ASP A 138 -1.44 -8.95 -36.36
C ASP A 138 -1.67 -10.44 -36.61
N MET A 139 -2.21 -11.18 -35.63
CA MET A 139 -2.53 -12.60 -35.80
C MET A 139 -3.61 -12.83 -36.87
N SER A 140 -4.61 -11.93 -36.97
CA SER A 140 -5.62 -11.99 -38.03
C SER A 140 -5.07 -11.76 -39.44
N ARG A 141 -3.93 -11.07 -39.55
CA ARG A 141 -3.25 -10.83 -40.84
C ARG A 141 -2.37 -12.00 -41.25
N VAL A 142 -1.80 -12.73 -40.29
CA VAL A 142 -0.86 -13.84 -40.55
C VAL A 142 -1.59 -15.15 -40.88
N ASN A 143 -2.75 -15.39 -40.27
CA ASN A 143 -3.58 -16.57 -40.53
C ASN A 143 -4.93 -16.13 -41.09
N ASN A 144 -5.38 -16.73 -42.20
CA ASN A 144 -6.72 -16.56 -42.81
C ASN A 144 -7.88 -17.09 -41.92
N LEU A 145 -7.73 -17.06 -40.59
CA LEU A 145 -8.77 -17.42 -39.64
C LEU A 145 -9.62 -16.18 -39.31
N ASN A 146 -10.87 -16.41 -38.93
CA ASN A 146 -11.82 -15.35 -38.64
C ASN A 146 -11.40 -14.58 -37.37
N LEU A 147 -11.39 -13.25 -37.41
CA LEU A 147 -11.07 -12.37 -36.28
C LEU A 147 -11.83 -12.75 -34.99
N THR A 148 -13.06 -13.23 -35.17
CA THR A 148 -13.94 -13.69 -34.10
C THR A 148 -13.29 -14.80 -33.29
N ASP A 149 -12.67 -15.79 -33.92
CA ASP A 149 -12.09 -16.96 -33.25
C ASP A 149 -10.83 -16.59 -32.43
N TYR A 150 -10.05 -15.61 -32.91
CA TYR A 150 -8.88 -15.09 -32.19
C TYR A 150 -9.27 -14.26 -30.97
N PHE A 151 -10.26 -13.39 -31.13
CA PHE A 151 -10.84 -12.65 -30.02
C PHE A 151 -11.30 -13.63 -28.94
N LEU A 152 -12.06 -14.64 -29.34
CA LEU A 152 -12.55 -15.71 -28.49
C LEU A 152 -11.40 -16.50 -27.80
N LEU A 153 -10.32 -16.87 -28.49
CA LEU A 153 -9.18 -17.59 -27.89
C LEU A 153 -8.37 -16.78 -26.87
N LEU A 154 -8.28 -15.47 -27.04
CA LEU A 154 -7.46 -14.59 -26.20
C LEU A 154 -8.24 -14.02 -25.01
N HIS A 155 -9.57 -14.01 -25.07
CA HIS A 155 -10.42 -13.54 -23.97
C HIS A 155 -10.69 -14.70 -23.00
N ASP A 156 -10.44 -14.45 -21.70
CA ASP A 156 -10.94 -15.32 -20.65
C ASP A 156 -12.46 -15.10 -20.59
N TYR A 157 -13.27 -16.10 -20.96
CA TYR A 157 -14.74 -16.01 -21.08
C TYR A 157 -15.45 -15.96 -19.72
N ARG A 158 -14.93 -15.17 -18.79
CA ARG A 158 -15.67 -14.83 -17.60
C ARG A 158 -16.63 -13.70 -17.93
N SER A 159 -17.92 -14.02 -17.93
CA SER A 159 -18.94 -13.02 -17.64
C SER A 159 -18.60 -12.39 -16.29
N ARG A 160 -18.11 -11.16 -16.29
CA ARG A 160 -18.07 -10.37 -15.07
C ARG A 160 -19.52 -10.02 -14.73
N GLU A 161 -20.02 -10.58 -13.63
CA GLU A 161 -21.17 -10.00 -12.95
C GLU A 161 -20.65 -8.76 -12.22
N ASP A 162 -20.71 -7.62 -12.89
CA ASP A 162 -20.60 -6.33 -12.22
C ASP A 162 -21.93 -6.14 -11.47
N PHE A 163 -21.97 -6.51 -10.18
CA PHE A 163 -23.02 -6.06 -9.28
C PHE A 163 -22.68 -4.63 -8.84
N GLU A 164 -23.56 -3.69 -9.21
CA GLU A 164 -23.62 -2.33 -8.64
C GLU A 164 -23.82 -2.34 -7.11
#